data_AF-A0A922YXV2-F1
#
_entry.id   AF-A0A922YXV2-F1
#
_cell.length_a   1.000
_cell.length_b   1.000
_cell.length_c   1.000
_cell.angle_alpha   90.00
_cell.angle_beta   90.00
_cell.angle_gamma   90.00
#
_symmetry.space_group_name_H-M   'P 1'
#
loop_
_entity.id
_entity.type
_entity.pdbx_description
1 polymer ?
#
loop_
_entity_poly.entity_id
_entity_poly.type
_entity_poly.pdbx_seq_one_letter_code
_entity_poly.pdbx_strand_id
1 'polypeptide(L)' 'AEVYAAGEAPIVAADGRSLARALRVAGKLEPVFVDDITTMPQAVLDNARDGDVVLCMGAGTVGAVAGRVIELAGERSK' A
#
# COMPACT_ATOMS: atom_id res chain seq x y z
N ALA A 1 3.13 1.45 2.10
CA ALA A 1 3.80 1.06 3.35
C ALA A 1 5.27 1.36 3.16
N GLU A 2 5.98 1.61 4.25
CA GLU A 2 7.45 1.70 4.19
C GLU A 2 8.09 0.35 3.78
N VAL A 3 9.35 0.38 3.34
CA VAL A 3 10.10 -0.80 2.92
C VAL A 3 10.19 -1.84 4.05
N TYR A 4 9.81 -3.08 3.76
CA TYR A 4 10.06 -4.21 4.64
C TYR A 4 11.56 -4.57 4.59
N ALA A 5 12.28 -4.27 5.67
CA ALA A 5 13.75 -4.36 5.69
C ALA A 5 14.31 -5.79 5.61
N ALA A 6 13.53 -6.82 5.94
CA ALA A 6 13.97 -8.22 5.96
C ALA A 6 15.30 -8.50 6.73
N GLY A 7 15.66 -7.62 7.68
CA GLY A 7 16.91 -7.71 8.46
C GLY A 7 18.08 -6.87 7.91
N GLU A 8 17.91 -6.19 6.78
CA GLU A 8 18.92 -5.31 6.20
C GLU A 8 18.94 -3.93 6.86
N ALA A 9 20.11 -3.29 6.84
CA ALA A 9 20.23 -1.90 7.25
C ALA A 9 19.59 -0.98 6.20
N PRO A 10 18.93 0.12 6.61
CA PRO A 10 18.39 1.10 5.67
C PRO A 10 19.49 1.69 4.77
N ILE A 11 19.16 1.86 3.49
CA ILE A 11 20.02 2.53 2.51
C ILE A 11 19.44 3.91 2.21
N VAL A 12 20.31 4.94 2.19
CA VAL A 12 19.90 6.33 1.93
C VAL A 12 19.16 6.42 0.58
N ALA A 13 17.97 7.00 0.61
CA ALA A 13 17.07 7.19 -0.53
C ALA A 13 16.51 5.90 -1.18
N ALA A 14 16.75 4.72 -0.59
CA ALA A 14 16.12 3.46 -1.00
C ALA A 14 14.86 3.18 -0.15
N ASP A 15 13.98 4.18 -0.04
CA ASP A 15 12.75 4.13 0.76
C ASP A 15 11.50 4.35 -0.11
N GLY A 16 10.33 4.06 0.48
CA GLY A 16 9.06 4.14 -0.25
C GLY A 16 8.70 5.56 -0.66
N ARG A 17 9.12 6.58 0.10
CA ARG A 17 8.89 8.00 -0.23
C ARG A 17 9.70 8.41 -1.46
N SER A 18 10.95 7.96 -1.55
CA SER A 18 11.83 8.20 -2.67
C SER A 18 11.29 7.56 -3.94
N LEU A 19 10.80 6.32 -3.85
CA LEU A 19 10.12 5.65 -4.97
C LEU A 19 8.84 6.37 -5.41
N ALA A 20 7.95 6.72 -4.46
CA ALA A 20 6.72 7.43 -4.77
C ALA A 20 7.00 8.79 -5.46
N ARG A 21 8.02 9.51 -5.00
CA ARG A 21 8.46 10.76 -5.64
C ARG A 21 8.99 10.51 -7.05
N ALA A 22 9.80 9.47 -7.27
CA ALA A 22 10.32 9.15 -8.60
C ALA A 22 9.21 8.80 -9.59
N LEU A 23 8.21 8.02 -9.15
CA LEU A 23 7.03 7.68 -9.96
C LEU A 23 6.20 8.92 -10.34
N ARG A 24 5.98 9.82 -9.38
CA ARG A 24 5.31 11.11 -9.62
C ARG A 24 6.06 11.96 -10.66
N VAL A 25 7.38 12.09 -10.51
CA VAL A 25 8.22 12.85 -11.46
C VAL A 25 8.21 12.23 -12.86
N ALA A 26 8.11 10.90 -12.96
CA ALA A 26 7.96 10.23 -14.25
C ALA A 26 6.62 10.51 -14.97
N GLY A 27 5.64 11.09 -14.27
CA GLY A 27 4.44 11.71 -14.86
C GLY A 27 3.38 10.75 -15.40
N LYS A 28 3.49 9.45 -15.15
CA LYS A 28 2.53 8.44 -15.65
C LYS A 28 1.38 8.15 -14.69
N LEU A 29 1.62 8.32 -13.39
CA LEU A 29 0.64 8.07 -12.33
C LEU A 29 0.97 8.90 -11.09
N GLU A 30 -0.03 9.10 -10.25
CA GLU A 30 0.08 9.78 -8.96
C GLU A 30 -0.03 8.73 -7.83
N PRO A 31 1.09 8.30 -7.22
CA PRO A 31 1.05 7.27 -6.20
C PRO A 31 0.57 7.85 -4.86
N VAL A 32 -0.32 7.11 -4.20
CA VAL A 32 -0.69 7.35 -2.80
C VAL A 32 0.30 6.60 -1.91
N PHE A 33 1.15 7.34 -1.20
CA PHE A 33 2.06 6.76 -0.22
C PHE A 33 1.36 6.66 1.13
N VAL A 34 1.27 5.42 1.62
CA VAL A 34 0.79 5.09 2.98
C VAL A 34 2.01 4.67 3.77
N ASP A 35 2.34 5.31 4.88
CA ASP A 35 3.55 4.99 5.67
C ASP A 35 3.34 3.75 6.54
N ASP A 36 2.20 3.66 7.23
CA ASP A 36 1.83 2.52 8.06
C ASP A 36 1.00 1.48 7.28
N ILE A 37 1.44 0.22 7.29
CA ILE A 37 0.71 -0.86 6.65
C ILE A 37 -0.65 -1.14 7.30
N THR A 38 -0.85 -0.76 8.56
CA THR A 38 -2.14 -0.93 9.25
C THR A 38 -3.24 -0.02 8.70
N THR A 39 -2.88 1.12 8.11
CA THR A 39 -3.83 2.07 7.51
C THR A 39 -4.09 1.79 6.02
N MET A 40 -3.30 0.88 5.41
CA MET A 40 -3.45 0.47 4.01
C MET A 40 -4.86 -0.04 3.66
N PRO A 41 -5.54 -0.88 4.49
CA PRO A 41 -6.87 -1.37 4.13
C PRO A 41 -7.89 -0.23 3.95
N GLN A 42 -7.83 0.76 4.83
CA GLN A 42 -8.69 1.94 4.76
C GLN A 42 -8.39 2.76 3.49
N ALA A 43 -7.10 2.99 3.20
CA ALA A 43 -6.70 3.69 1.98
C ALA A 43 -7.15 2.96 0.69
N VAL A 44 -7.14 1.63 0.66
CA VAL A 44 -7.68 0.86 -0.46
C VAL A 44 -9.18 1.13 -0.62
N LEU A 45 -9.97 1.05 0.46
CA LEU A 45 -11.42 1.25 0.42
C LEU A 45 -11.81 2.69 0.05
N ASP A 46 -11.00 3.68 0.41
CA ASP A 46 -11.28 5.08 0.06
C ASP A 46 -11.03 5.39 -1.43
N ASN A 47 -10.23 4.57 -2.12
CA ASN A 47 -9.84 4.82 -3.51
C ASN A 47 -10.42 3.82 -4.52
N ALA A 48 -10.72 2.59 -4.09
CA ALA A 48 -11.30 1.56 -4.95
C ALA A 48 -12.71 1.91 -5.40
N ARG A 49 -13.05 1.52 -6.63
CA ARG A 49 -14.37 1.69 -7.24
C ARG A 49 -14.98 0.34 -7.57
N ASP A 50 -16.29 0.35 -7.81
CA ASP A 50 -16.98 -0.84 -8.29
C ASP A 50 -16.35 -1.37 -9.59
N GLY A 51 -16.14 -2.68 -9.65
CA GLY A 51 -15.45 -3.35 -10.76
C GLY A 51 -13.92 -3.33 -10.71
N ASP A 52 -13.28 -2.63 -9.76
CA ASP A 52 -11.83 -2.66 -9.63
C ASP A 52 -11.31 -4.01 -9.07
N VAL A 53 -10.12 -4.41 -9.53
CA VAL A 53 -9.39 -5.55 -8.97
C VAL A 53 -8.22 -5.04 -8.14
N VAL A 54 -8.22 -5.36 -6.85
CA VAL A 54 -7.14 -4.97 -5.94
C VAL A 54 -6.05 -6.05 -5.91
N LEU A 55 -4.85 -5.68 -6.36
CA LEU A 55 -3.66 -6.53 -6.31
C LEU A 55 -2.81 -6.18 -5.08
N CYS A 56 -2.75 -7.08 -4.09
CA CYS A 56 -1.80 -6.98 -2.98
C CYS A 56 -0.48 -7.65 -3.40
N MET A 57 0.53 -6.84 -3.71
CA MET A 57 1.81 -7.32 -4.24
C MET A 57 2.96 -7.14 -3.25
N GLY A 58 3.85 -8.13 -3.20
CA GLY A 58 5.07 -8.11 -2.40
C GLY A 58 5.19 -9.36 -1.51
N ALA A 59 6.08 -9.28 -0.53
CA ALA A 59 6.31 -10.33 0.46
C ALA A 59 6.25 -9.76 1.89
N GLY A 60 6.27 -10.65 2.89
CA GLY A 60 6.22 -10.24 4.29
C GLY A 60 4.83 -9.76 4.71
N THR A 61 4.77 -8.62 5.39
CA THR A 61 3.56 -8.12 6.06
C THR A 61 2.41 -7.77 5.13
N VAL A 62 2.69 -7.53 3.83
CA VAL A 62 1.65 -7.26 2.82
C VAL A 62 0.68 -8.42 2.62
N GLY A 63 1.10 -9.66 2.90
CA GLY A 63 0.25 -10.84 2.73
C GLY A 63 -1.03 -10.82 3.57
N ALA A 64 -1.05 -10.07 4.67
CA ALA A 64 -2.22 -9.91 5.52
C ALA A 64 -3.20 -8.81 5.05
N VAL A 65 -2.77 -7.92 4.14
CA VAL A 65 -3.56 -6.72 3.76
C VAL A 65 -4.87 -7.10 3.07
N ALA A 66 -4.84 -8.07 2.16
CA ALA A 66 -6.04 -8.50 1.43
C ALA A 66 -7.16 -8.97 2.37
N GLY A 67 -6.81 -9.80 3.38
CA GLY A 67 -7.77 -10.27 4.39
C GLY A 67 -8.37 -9.11 5.18
N ARG A 68 -7.54 -8.17 5.63
CA ARG A 68 -7.99 -6.99 6.39
C ARG A 68 -8.90 -6.06 5.58
N VAL A 69 -8.65 -5.91 4.28
CA VAL A 69 -9.55 -5.14 3.39
C VAL A 69 -10.93 -5.77 3.34
N ILE A 70 -11.00 -7.09 3.22
CA ILE A 70 -12.28 -7.83 3.17
C ILE A 70 -13.03 -7.70 4.50
N GLU A 71 -12.34 -7.88 5.63
CA GLU A 71 -12.93 -7.71 6.97
C GLU A 71 -13.55 -6.31 7.14
N LEU A 72 -12.78 -5.26 6.84
CA LEU A 72 -13.21 -3.87 7.00
C LEU A 72 -14.35 -3.49 6.03
N ALA A 73 -14.34 -4.02 4.80
CA ALA A 73 -15.43 -3.81 3.84
C ALA A 73 -16.75 -4.46 4.33
N GLY A 74 -16.65 -5.65 4.94
CA GLY A 74 -17.78 -6.36 5.52
C GLY A 74 -18.40 -5.62 6.71
N GLU A 75 -17.60 -4.93 7.52
CA GLU A 75 -18.08 -4.09 8.61
C GLU A 75 -18.85 -2.86 8.11
N ARG A 76 -18.41 -2.21 7.03
CA ARG A 76 -19.12 -1.06 6.42
C ARG A 76 -20.46 -1.40 5.79
N SER A 77 -20.66 -2.67 5.43
CA SER A 77 -21.87 -3.14 4.75
C SER A 77 -22.95 -3.61 5.73
N LYS A 78 -22.67 -3.62 7.03
CA LYS A 78 -23.64 -3.86 8.11
C LYS A 78 -24.25 -2.55 8.59
#